data_AF-A0A399P1R5-F1
#
_entry.id   AF-A0A399P1R5-F1
#
_cell.length_a   1.000
_cell.length_b   1.000
_cell.length_c   1.000
_cell.angle_alpha   90.00
_cell.angle_beta   90.00
_cell.angle_gamma   90.00
#
_symmetry.space_group_name_H-M   'P 1'
#
loop_
_entity.id
_entity.type
_entity.pdbx_description
1 polymer ?
#
loop_
_entity_poly.entity_id
_entity_poly.type
_entity_poly.pdbx_seq_one_letter_code
_entity_poly.pdbx_strand_id
1 'polypeptide(L)'
;PLDAPHHTASAAGIVGGGSGRIRPGAAVRASGGVLFLDEAPEFAGAVLDCLRQPLESGVISIHRANGVAHYPGRFQLVMAANPCPCGSYGVAGSDCSCPPQARRRYLARLSGPLMDRMDIRLGVRRVTTAVHLAAGDAP
;
A
#
# COMPACT_ATOMS: atom_id res chain seq x y z
N PRO A 1 16.10 5.13 -1.67
CA PRO A 1 15.63 3.73 -1.84
C PRO A 1 14.14 3.71 -2.19
N LEU A 2 13.71 2.87 -3.12
CA LEU A 2 12.29 2.67 -3.48
C LEU A 2 12.04 1.16 -3.55
N ASP A 3 10.99 0.68 -2.91
CA ASP A 3 10.49 -0.68 -3.07
C ASP A 3 8.98 -0.63 -3.36
N ALA A 4 8.54 -1.38 -4.37
CA ALA A 4 7.18 -1.35 -4.88
C ALA A 4 6.68 -2.79 -5.13
N PRO A 5 6.31 -3.53 -4.06
CA PRO A 5 5.89 -4.92 -4.18
C PRO A 5 4.53 -5.04 -4.86
N HIS A 6 4.32 -6.12 -5.61
CA HIS A 6 3.00 -6.47 -6.16
C HIS A 6 2.00 -6.80 -5.04
N HIS A 7 0.71 -6.52 -5.24
CA HIS A 7 -0.35 -6.71 -4.22
C HIS A 7 -0.56 -8.15 -3.76
N THR A 8 -0.01 -9.12 -4.49
CA THR A 8 0.03 -10.55 -4.10
C THR A 8 1.15 -10.88 -3.10
N ALA A 9 1.96 -9.90 -2.70
CA ALA A 9 3.02 -10.09 -1.72
C ALA A 9 2.45 -10.55 -0.38
N SER A 10 3.09 -11.57 0.20
CA SER A 10 2.74 -12.07 1.53
C SER A 10 3.25 -11.12 2.62
N ALA A 11 2.75 -11.30 3.85
CA ALA A 11 3.27 -10.58 5.02
C ALA A 11 4.79 -10.75 5.16
N ALA A 12 5.31 -11.97 4.91
CA ALA A 12 6.74 -12.22 4.90
C ALA A 12 7.49 -11.49 3.77
N GLY A 13 6.84 -11.24 2.63
CA GLY A 13 7.40 -10.42 1.56
C GLY A 13 7.45 -8.93 1.92
N ILE A 14 6.48 -8.44 2.68
CA ILE A 14 6.38 -7.03 3.09
C ILE A 14 7.28 -6.70 4.27
N VAL A 15 7.09 -7.33 5.42
CA VAL A 15 7.88 -7.03 6.62
C VAL A 15 9.12 -7.90 6.76
N GLY A 16 9.16 -9.06 6.11
CA GLY A 16 10.25 -10.02 6.20
C GLY A 16 9.84 -11.31 6.90
N GLY A 17 10.64 -12.35 6.72
CA GLY A 17 10.35 -13.69 7.24
C GLY A 17 11.13 -14.77 6.51
N GLY A 18 10.50 -15.92 6.31
CA GLY A 18 11.12 -17.11 5.70
C GLY A 18 11.17 -18.30 6.66
N SER A 19 11.15 -19.51 6.08
CA SER A 19 11.41 -20.77 6.78
C SER A 19 12.94 -21.01 6.79
N GLY A 20 13.48 -21.39 7.94
CA GLY A 20 14.92 -21.66 8.11
C GLY A 20 15.78 -20.42 8.32
N ARG A 21 15.71 -19.42 7.42
CA ARG A 21 16.49 -18.17 7.51
C ARG A 21 15.59 -16.95 7.42
N ILE A 22 15.76 -16.01 8.35
CA ILE A 22 15.08 -14.72 8.33
C ILE A 22 15.67 -13.85 7.21
N ARG A 23 14.80 -13.35 6.34
CA ARG A 23 15.12 -12.46 5.22
C ARG A 23 14.36 -11.13 5.35
N PRO A 24 14.98 -10.01 4.96
CA PRO A 24 14.34 -8.70 5.00
C PRO A 24 13.21 -8.61 3.95
N GLY A 25 12.09 -8.02 4.34
CA GLY A 25 10.97 -7.70 3.44
C GLY A 25 11.15 -6.38 2.69
N ALA A 26 10.18 -6.03 1.86
CA ALA A 26 10.13 -4.77 1.11
C ALA A 26 10.23 -3.54 2.02
N ALA A 27 9.52 -3.54 3.15
CA ALA A 27 9.55 -2.44 4.12
C ALA A 27 10.95 -2.22 4.72
N VAL A 28 11.69 -3.30 4.97
CA VAL A 28 13.09 -3.21 5.44
C VAL A 28 13.98 -2.60 4.35
N ARG A 29 13.85 -3.08 3.09
CA ARG A 29 14.64 -2.58 1.96
C ARG A 29 14.33 -1.13 1.60
N ALA A 30 13.11 -0.68 1.88
CA ALA A 30 12.68 0.71 1.71
C ALA A 30 13.21 1.66 2.80
N SER A 31 13.95 1.18 3.81
CA SER A 31 14.49 2.02 4.89
C SER A 31 15.28 3.21 4.37
N GLY A 32 15.02 4.40 4.94
CA GLY A 32 15.56 5.68 4.49
C GLY A 32 15.00 6.15 3.14
N GLY A 33 13.92 5.54 2.65
CA GLY A 33 13.33 5.80 1.35
C GLY A 33 11.82 5.64 1.36
N VAL A 34 11.27 5.13 0.25
CA VAL A 34 9.82 5.03 0.02
C VAL A 34 9.42 3.56 -0.15
N LEU A 35 8.38 3.15 0.58
CA LEU A 35 7.62 1.95 0.29
C LEU A 35 6.36 2.37 -0.45
N PHE A 36 6.23 1.98 -1.72
CA PHE A 36 5.09 2.32 -2.55
C PHE A 36 4.18 1.11 -2.73
N LEU A 37 2.91 1.22 -2.32
CA LEU A 37 1.91 0.19 -2.53
C LEU A 37 0.88 0.72 -3.52
N ASP A 38 1.04 0.34 -4.78
CA ASP A 38 0.01 0.58 -5.78
C ASP A 38 -1.16 -0.37 -5.56
N GLU A 39 -2.36 0.10 -5.87
CA GLU A 39 -3.60 -0.67 -5.66
C GLU A 39 -3.68 -1.24 -4.23
N ALA A 40 -3.37 -0.42 -3.21
CA ALA A 40 -3.27 -0.86 -1.82
C ALA A 40 -4.47 -1.71 -1.35
N PRO A 41 -5.74 -1.43 -1.71
CA PRO A 41 -6.83 -2.30 -1.32
C PRO A 41 -6.83 -3.65 -2.04
N GLU A 42 -5.96 -3.96 -3.00
CA GLU A 42 -5.81 -5.33 -3.53
C GLU A 42 -4.93 -6.22 -2.66
N PHE A 43 -4.14 -5.64 -1.76
CA PHE A 43 -3.43 -6.41 -0.75
C PHE A 43 -4.44 -7.04 0.23
N ALA A 44 -4.07 -8.20 0.78
CA ALA A 44 -4.78 -8.76 1.91
C ALA A 44 -4.69 -7.80 3.10
N GLY A 45 -5.81 -7.49 3.77
CA GLY A 45 -5.84 -6.53 4.88
C GLY A 45 -4.82 -6.83 5.98
N ALA A 46 -4.67 -8.12 6.34
CA ALA A 46 -3.67 -8.56 7.31
C ALA A 46 -2.21 -8.24 6.91
N VAL A 47 -1.90 -8.19 5.61
CA VAL A 47 -0.57 -7.82 5.10
C VAL A 47 -0.33 -6.33 5.28
N LEU A 48 -1.33 -5.50 4.99
CA LEU A 48 -1.25 -4.06 5.22
C LEU A 48 -1.15 -3.73 6.72
N ASP A 49 -1.90 -4.44 7.56
CA ASP A 49 -1.90 -4.24 9.01
C ASP A 49 -0.53 -4.53 9.66
N CYS A 50 0.31 -5.35 9.01
CA CYS A 50 1.70 -5.56 9.43
C CYS A 50 2.56 -4.28 9.34
N LEU A 51 2.15 -3.27 8.57
CA LEU A 51 2.91 -2.02 8.40
C LEU A 51 2.71 -1.02 9.55
N ARG A 52 1.69 -1.20 10.40
CA ARG A 52 1.40 -0.27 11.51
C ARG A 52 2.56 -0.16 12.50
N GLN A 53 3.08 -1.30 12.98
CA GLN A 53 4.20 -1.30 13.92
C GLN A 53 5.49 -0.68 13.31
N PRO A 54 5.88 -0.98 12.06
CA PRO A 54 6.99 -0.28 11.40
C PRO A 54 6.79 1.24 11.33
N LEU A 55 5.58 1.71 10.97
CA LEU A 55 5.27 3.14 10.90
C LEU A 55 5.35 3.84 12.26
N GLU A 56 5.01 3.14 13.35
CA GLU A 56 5.03 3.69 14.70
C GLU A 56 6.44 3.69 15.32
N SER A 57 7.15 2.58 15.21
CA SER A 57 8.42 2.36 15.93
C SER A 57 9.67 2.65 15.08
N GLY A 58 9.52 2.65 13.75
CA GLY A 58 10.64 2.72 12.82
C GLY A 58 11.55 1.49 12.84
N VAL A 59 11.11 0.38 13.47
CA VAL A 59 11.87 -0.87 13.59
C VAL A 59 10.97 -2.04 13.23
N ILE A 60 11.54 -3.03 12.55
CA ILE A 60 10.87 -4.27 12.19
C ILE A 60 11.52 -5.41 12.99
N SER A 61 10.73 -6.06 13.83
CA SER A 61 11.16 -7.21 14.64
C SER A 61 10.52 -8.48 14.13
N ILE A 62 11.33 -9.47 13.76
CA ILE A 62 10.86 -10.76 13.24
C ILE A 62 11.26 -11.86 14.20
N HIS A 63 10.25 -12.46 14.84
CA HIS A 63 10.42 -13.58 15.77
C HIS A 63 10.13 -14.91 15.06
N ARG A 64 11.08 -15.85 15.12
CA ARG A 64 10.95 -17.21 14.60
C ARG A 64 11.57 -18.20 15.58
N ALA A 65 11.22 -19.48 15.42
CA ALA A 65 11.77 -20.56 16.24
C ALA A 65 13.32 -20.57 16.24
N ASN A 66 13.92 -20.23 15.10
CA ASN A 66 15.38 -20.26 14.91
C ASN A 66 16.08 -18.94 15.31
N GLY A 67 15.36 -17.97 15.88
CA GLY A 67 15.96 -16.71 16.34
C GLY A 67 15.09 -15.47 16.11
N VAL A 68 15.64 -14.33 16.50
CA VAL A 68 15.02 -13.00 16.37
C VAL A 68 15.93 -12.11 15.53
N ALA A 69 15.35 -11.36 14.61
CA ALA A 69 16.05 -10.35 13.83
C ALA A 69 15.37 -8.98 13.99
N HIS A 70 16.19 -7.94 14.11
CA HIS A 70 15.74 -6.56 14.13
C HIS A 70 16.31 -5.84 12.91
N TYR A 71 15.44 -5.18 12.16
CA TYR A 71 15.79 -4.40 10.99
C TYR A 71 15.33 -2.95 11.14
N PRO A 72 16.01 -1.98 10.51
CA PRO A 72 15.44 -0.65 10.35
C PRO A 72 14.14 -0.75 9.56
N GLY A 73 13.18 0.09 9.92
CA GLY A 73 11.85 0.19 9.30
C GLY A 73 11.39 1.63 9.16
N ARG A 74 12.32 2.58 9.01
CA ARG A 74 12.00 4.00 8.82
C ARG A 74 11.87 4.27 7.32
N PHE A 75 10.66 4.37 6.82
CA PHE A 75 10.37 4.66 5.41
C PHE A 75 9.14 5.56 5.30
N GLN A 76 9.04 6.30 4.20
CA GLN A 76 7.80 6.95 3.81
C GLN A 76 6.90 5.90 3.14
N LEU A 77 5.71 5.68 3.70
CA LEU A 77 4.69 4.89 3.03
C LEU A 77 3.92 5.79 2.06
N VAL A 78 3.80 5.35 0.81
CA VAL A 78 2.92 5.95 -0.19
C VAL A 78 2.00 4.85 -0.69
N MET A 79 0.69 5.11 -0.69
CA MET A 79 -0.31 4.15 -1.15
C MET A 79 -1.21 4.80 -2.18
N ALA A 80 -1.51 4.06 -3.25
CA ALA A 80 -2.54 4.42 -4.22
C ALA A 80 -3.72 3.46 -4.06
N ALA A 81 -4.94 3.97 -4.21
CA ALA A 81 -6.15 3.18 -4.07
C ALA A 81 -7.20 3.65 -5.06
N ASN A 82 -7.80 2.69 -5.78
CA ASN A 82 -8.96 2.97 -6.59
C ASN A 82 -10.19 3.25 -5.71
N PRO A 83 -11.22 3.95 -6.21
CA PRO A 83 -12.44 4.19 -5.44
C PRO A 83 -13.32 2.93 -5.30
N CYS A 84 -13.09 1.92 -6.14
CA CYS A 84 -13.75 0.62 -6.15
C CYS A 84 -12.93 -0.39 -6.99
N PRO A 85 -13.26 -1.69 -6.97
CA PRO A 85 -12.54 -2.68 -7.76
C PRO A 85 -12.54 -2.41 -9.28
N CYS A 86 -13.61 -1.85 -9.85
CA CYS A 86 -13.65 -1.52 -11.29
C CYS A 86 -13.06 -0.15 -11.63
N GLY A 87 -12.61 0.64 -10.65
CA GLY A 87 -12.02 1.96 -10.85
C GLY A 87 -12.98 3.08 -11.28
N SER A 88 -14.18 2.77 -11.77
CA SER A 88 -15.10 3.75 -12.36
C SER A 88 -15.98 4.52 -11.37
N TYR A 89 -15.95 4.20 -10.07
CA TYR A 89 -16.82 4.87 -9.11
C TYR A 89 -16.44 6.34 -8.92
N GLY A 90 -17.41 7.25 -9.15
CA GLY A 90 -17.20 8.70 -8.98
C GLY A 90 -16.37 9.35 -10.09
N VAL A 91 -16.07 8.62 -11.17
CA VAL A 91 -15.38 9.15 -12.35
C VAL A 91 -16.44 9.71 -13.31
N ALA A 92 -16.31 10.99 -13.66
CA ALA A 92 -17.22 11.63 -14.61
C ALA A 92 -17.17 10.93 -15.98
N GLY A 93 -18.33 10.61 -16.54
CA GLY A 93 -18.44 9.91 -17.83
C GLY A 93 -18.06 8.43 -17.79
N SER A 94 -17.94 7.82 -16.61
CA SER A 94 -17.75 6.37 -16.46
C SER A 94 -18.90 5.74 -15.67
N ASP A 95 -19.32 4.55 -16.10
CA ASP A 95 -20.34 3.78 -15.39
C ASP A 95 -19.70 2.73 -14.48
N CYS A 96 -19.98 2.85 -13.17
CA CYS A 96 -19.53 1.89 -12.18
C CYS A 96 -20.53 0.75 -12.03
N SER A 97 -20.09 -0.48 -12.37
CA SER A 97 -20.88 -1.70 -12.22
C SER A 97 -20.83 -2.30 -10.80
N CYS A 98 -19.99 -1.78 -9.90
CA CYS A 98 -19.83 -2.35 -8.56
C CYS A 98 -21.03 -2.06 -7.64
N PRO A 99 -21.65 -3.09 -7.03
CA PRO A 99 -22.65 -2.89 -5.98
C PRO A 99 -22.09 -2.08 -4.79
N PRO A 100 -22.90 -1.28 -4.08
CA PRO A 100 -22.44 -0.49 -2.94
C PRO A 100 -21.68 -1.30 -1.88
N GLN A 101 -22.13 -2.52 -1.59
CA GLN A 101 -21.47 -3.42 -0.63
C GLN A 101 -20.07 -3.86 -1.09
N ALA A 102 -19.89 -4.11 -2.40
CA ALA A 102 -18.59 -4.48 -2.96
C ALA A 102 -17.58 -3.33 -2.83
N ARG A 103 -18.01 -2.08 -3.05
CA ARG A 103 -17.17 -0.89 -2.86
C ARG A 103 -16.76 -0.71 -1.40
N ARG A 104 -17.72 -0.84 -0.47
CA ARG A 104 -17.44 -0.77 0.97
C ARG A 104 -16.44 -1.84 1.40
N ARG A 105 -16.64 -3.09 0.97
CA ARG A 105 -15.73 -4.20 1.29
C ARG A 105 -14.33 -3.99 0.72
N TYR A 106 -14.23 -3.47 -0.50
CA TYR A 106 -12.95 -3.15 -1.13
C TYR A 106 -12.15 -2.13 -0.31
N LEU A 107 -12.76 -0.97 -0.02
CA LEU A 107 -12.09 0.08 0.76
C LEU A 107 -11.85 -0.34 2.22
N ALA A 108 -12.69 -1.21 2.79
CA ALA A 108 -12.52 -1.73 4.15
C ALA A 108 -11.27 -2.62 4.32
N ARG A 109 -10.60 -3.02 3.23
CA ARG A 109 -9.27 -3.67 3.33
C ARG A 109 -8.21 -2.70 3.86
N LEU A 110 -8.41 -1.39 3.69
CA LEU A 110 -7.63 -0.35 4.36
C LEU A 110 -8.22 -0.15 5.77
N SER A 111 -7.62 -0.79 6.77
CA SER A 111 -8.13 -0.74 8.14
C SER A 111 -8.10 0.67 8.72
N GLY A 112 -9.04 1.01 9.61
CA GLY A 112 -9.03 2.28 10.34
C GLY A 112 -7.69 2.55 11.02
N PRO A 113 -7.14 1.59 11.81
CA PRO A 113 -5.84 1.76 12.47
C PRO A 113 -4.66 2.00 11.53
N LEU A 114 -4.68 1.47 10.29
CA LEU A 114 -3.67 1.82 9.30
C LEU A 114 -3.88 3.24 8.77
N MET A 115 -5.12 3.59 8.46
CA MET A 115 -5.47 4.92 7.96
C MET A 115 -5.20 6.03 8.98
N ASP A 116 -5.27 5.74 10.28
CA ASP A 116 -4.89 6.66 11.36
C ASP A 116 -3.39 7.01 11.36
N ARG A 117 -2.58 6.27 10.59
CA ARG A 117 -1.14 6.53 10.37
C ARG A 117 -0.86 7.25 9.05
N MET A 118 -1.90 7.66 8.32
CA MET A 118 -1.75 8.39 7.05
C MET A 118 -1.96 9.89 7.30
N ASP A 119 -0.86 10.65 7.28
CA ASP A 119 -0.91 12.10 7.50
C ASP A 119 -1.65 12.84 6.38
N ILE A 120 -1.47 12.37 5.14
CA ILE A 120 -2.04 13.00 3.95
C ILE A 120 -2.95 12.02 3.23
N ARG A 121 -4.17 12.47 2.93
CA ARG A 121 -5.14 11.75 2.12
C ARG A 121 -5.64 12.67 1.01
N LEU A 122 -5.19 12.39 -0.21
CA LEU A 122 -5.54 13.19 -1.38
C LEU A 122 -6.42 12.37 -2.31
N GLY A 123 -7.61 12.89 -2.62
CA GLY A 123 -8.44 12.37 -3.71
C GLY A 123 -7.94 12.92 -5.04
N VAL A 124 -7.49 12.04 -5.94
CA VAL A 124 -7.02 12.43 -7.27
C VAL A 124 -8.14 12.18 -8.29
N ARG A 125 -8.40 13.17 -9.14
CA ARG A 125 -9.35 13.01 -10.26
C ARG A 125 -8.64 12.36 -11.42
N ARG A 126 -9.36 11.50 -12.15
CA ARG A 126 -8.85 10.94 -13.39
C ARG A 126 -8.50 12.08 -14.35
N VAL A 127 -7.27 12.08 -14.84
CA VAL A 127 -6.83 13.06 -15.85
C VAL A 127 -7.51 12.68 -17.16
N THR A 128 -8.25 13.62 -17.75
CA THR A 128 -8.80 13.45 -19.10
C THR A 128 -7.75 13.80 -20.13
N THR A 129 -7.84 13.24 -21.33
CA THR A 129 -6.95 13.60 -22.45
C THR A 129 -6.94 15.11 -22.68
N ALA A 130 -8.09 15.77 -22.53
CA ALA A 130 -8.21 17.23 -22.65
C ALA A 130 -7.37 17.97 -21.59
N VAL A 131 -7.37 17.50 -20.34
CA VAL A 131 -6.56 18.08 -19.25
C VAL A 131 -5.07 17.82 -19.48
N HIS A 132 -4.70 16.64 -19.97
CA HIS A 132 -3.30 16.32 -20.28
C HIS A 132 -2.75 17.18 -21.42
N LEU A 133 -3.52 17.34 -22.51
CA LEU A 133 -3.16 18.21 -23.64
C LEU A 133 -3.11 19.70 -23.26
N ALA A 134 -3.96 20.13 -22.32
CA ALA A 134 -3.94 21.49 -21.80
C ALA A 134 -2.75 21.77 -20.85
N ALA A 135 -2.15 20.72 -20.27
CA ALA A 135 -1.01 20.86 -19.36
C ALA A 135 0.34 21.06 -20.08
N GLY A 136 0.38 21.00 -21.41
CA GLY A 136 1.56 21.38 -22.20
C GLY A 136 2.70 20.37 -22.23
N ASP A 137 2.55 19.20 -21.59
CA ASP A 137 3.49 18.10 -21.75
C ASP A 137 3.21 17.39 -23.08
N ALA A 138 3.80 17.90 -24.16
CA ALA A 138 3.99 17.13 -25.38
C ALA A 138 4.97 15.96 -25.08
N PRO A 139 4.77 14.78 -25.70
CA PRO A 139 5.62 13.61 -25.47
C PRO A 139 7.10 13.86 -25.82
#